data_AF-A0A918WID2-F1
#
_entry.id   AF-A0A918WID2-F1
#
_cell.length_a   1.000
_cell.length_b   1.000
_cell.length_c   1.000
_cell.angle_alpha   90.00
_cell.angle_beta   90.00
_cell.angle_gamma   90.00
#
_symmetry.space_group_name_H-M   'P 1'
#
loop_
_entity.id
_entity.type
_entity.pdbx_description
1 polymer ?
#
loop_
_entity_poly.entity_id
_entity_poly.type
_entity_poly.pdbx_seq_one_letter_code
_entity_poly.pdbx_strand_id
1 'polypeptide(L)'
;MHPTPARILRRRVAQLDAAPELTTDTDAGLRHFTAVMTGWTEPEMTALAGGPAVLAPSELAEADGMADGCLLLGRLARDEESLVRGPLDRTRQHWIGTSPHELVPHRWLTPDRERFTAPGGDPGPPRTKPFHLGLYTSTARRDGPGMWRMYLDLGSSLHPRPWRTWQLPVTDPAADVLEIGGAADWAAFVGRYPLVRGDDVYPDWAKTARDVAGVHMTLRAIVAAQGFRIPVADGLAAAPFWDIESALWLRWCFSAPRLEEVTPPPVRP
;
A
#
# COMPACT_ATOMS: atom_id res chain seq x y z
N MET A 1 27.92 0.45 15.24
CA MET A 1 26.60 0.35 15.92
C MET A 1 25.53 0.46 14.86
N HIS A 2 24.66 -0.54 14.75
CA HIS A 2 23.49 -0.47 13.86
C HIS A 2 22.46 0.51 14.45
N PRO A 3 21.76 1.31 13.63
CA PRO A 3 20.73 2.22 14.09
C PRO A 3 19.54 1.46 14.70
N THR A 4 18.96 2.00 15.77
CA THR A 4 17.71 1.48 16.35
C THR A 4 16.53 1.72 15.39
N PRO A 5 15.44 0.95 15.50
CA PRO A 5 14.20 1.17 14.73
C PRO A 5 13.72 2.63 14.79
N ALA A 6 13.68 3.22 15.98
CA ALA A 6 13.32 4.63 16.19
C ALA A 6 14.23 5.60 15.40
N ARG A 7 15.55 5.33 15.36
CA ARG A 7 16.49 6.15 14.58
C ARG A 7 16.28 6.00 13.08
N ILE A 8 15.94 4.79 12.61
CA ILE A 8 15.62 4.54 11.21
C ILE A 8 14.34 5.30 10.81
N LEU A 9 13.30 5.23 11.65
CA LEU A 9 12.05 5.94 11.41
C LEU A 9 12.23 7.46 11.40
N ARG A 10 13.02 8.03 12.32
CA ARG A 10 13.37 9.46 12.28
C ARG A 10 14.07 9.85 10.98
N ARG A 11 14.97 9.01 10.47
CA ARG A 11 15.63 9.25 9.17
C ARG A 11 14.62 9.22 8.01
N ARG A 12 13.67 8.28 8.03
CA ARG A 12 12.58 8.19 7.05
C ARG A 12 11.73 9.46 7.05
N VAL A 13 11.26 9.89 8.22
CA VAL A 13 10.48 11.13 8.36
C VAL A 13 11.28 12.35 7.89
N ALA A 14 12.55 12.46 8.27
CA ALA A 14 13.41 13.55 7.81
C ALA A 14 13.58 13.57 6.28
N GLN A 15 13.66 12.42 5.60
CA GLN A 15 13.70 12.36 4.14
C GLN A 15 12.37 12.79 3.49
N LEU A 16 11.24 12.39 4.08
CA LEU A 16 9.92 12.84 3.63
C LEU A 16 9.79 14.36 3.77
N ASP A 17 10.28 14.92 4.88
CA ASP A 17 10.21 16.35 5.16
C ASP A 17 11.29 17.18 4.43
N ALA A 18 12.30 16.54 3.85
CA ALA A 18 13.36 17.17 3.08
C ALA A 18 12.95 17.54 1.63
N ALA A 19 11.67 17.46 1.28
CA ALA A 19 11.16 17.80 -0.04
C ALA A 19 11.67 19.20 -0.47
N PRO A 20 12.47 19.30 -1.55
CA PRO A 20 13.26 20.50 -1.88
C PRO A 20 12.42 21.75 -2.13
N GLU A 21 11.15 21.57 -2.46
CA GLU A 21 10.14 22.60 -2.28
C GLU A 21 8.94 21.97 -1.60
N LEU A 22 8.75 22.34 -0.34
CA LEU A 22 7.49 22.21 0.39
C LEU A 22 6.44 23.16 -0.24
N THR A 23 6.23 23.05 -1.55
CA THR A 23 5.23 23.78 -2.34
C THR A 23 3.82 23.41 -1.87
N THR A 24 2.86 24.26 -2.19
CA THR A 24 1.42 23.97 -1.99
C THR A 24 0.88 22.91 -2.95
N ASP A 25 1.75 22.24 -3.73
CA ASP A 25 1.33 21.27 -4.74
C ASP A 25 1.30 19.85 -4.18
N THR A 26 0.09 19.35 -3.98
CA THR A 26 -0.18 17.98 -3.53
C THR A 26 0.35 16.91 -4.50
N ASP A 27 0.45 17.19 -5.81
CA ASP A 27 1.02 16.25 -6.79
C ASP A 27 2.52 16.04 -6.55
N ALA A 28 3.27 17.13 -6.40
CA ALA A 28 4.69 17.08 -6.06
C ALA A 28 4.92 16.37 -4.71
N GLY A 29 4.08 16.65 -3.71
CA GLY A 29 4.15 16.01 -2.40
C GLY A 29 3.95 14.49 -2.45
N LEU A 30 2.94 14.01 -3.18
CA LEU A 30 2.69 12.57 -3.34
C LEU A 30 3.79 11.89 -4.16
N ARG A 31 4.31 12.52 -5.23
CA ARG A 31 5.46 11.99 -5.98
C ARG A 31 6.69 11.84 -5.10
N HIS A 32 6.97 12.84 -4.26
CA HIS A 32 8.08 12.78 -3.30
C HIS A 32 7.86 11.66 -2.28
N PHE A 33 6.64 11.54 -1.73
CA PHE A 33 6.28 10.43 -0.85
C PHE A 33 6.55 9.07 -1.51
N THR A 34 6.05 8.84 -2.72
CA THR A 34 6.24 7.60 -3.48
C THR A 34 7.72 7.33 -3.76
N ALA A 35 8.47 8.35 -4.18
CA ALA A 35 9.91 8.21 -4.46
C ALA A 35 10.72 7.85 -3.20
N VAL A 36 10.39 8.43 -2.04
CA VAL A 36 11.07 8.10 -0.78
C VAL A 36 10.66 6.72 -0.28
N MET A 37 9.36 6.40 -0.25
CA MET A 37 8.86 5.16 0.37
C MET A 37 9.22 3.90 -0.39
N THR A 38 9.40 3.98 -1.71
CA THR A 38 9.90 2.86 -2.53
C THR A 38 11.32 2.43 -2.17
N GLY A 39 12.11 3.30 -1.54
CA GLY A 39 13.42 2.97 -0.98
C GLY A 39 13.36 2.24 0.38
N TRP A 40 12.23 2.31 1.09
CA TRP A 40 12.09 1.77 2.44
C TRP A 40 11.46 0.36 2.43
N THR A 41 12.22 -0.60 1.89
CA THR A 41 11.82 -2.01 1.77
C THR A 41 12.31 -2.85 2.97
N GLU A 42 11.72 -4.02 3.21
CA GLU A 42 12.17 -4.92 4.27
C GLU A 42 13.65 -5.36 4.12
N PRO A 43 14.16 -5.71 2.92
CA PRO A 43 15.57 -6.01 2.75
C PRO A 43 16.50 -4.84 3.09
N GLU A 44 16.14 -3.62 2.67
CA GLU A 44 16.93 -2.42 2.96
C GLU A 44 16.95 -2.12 4.48
N MET A 45 15.78 -2.24 5.12
CA MET A 45 15.64 -2.06 6.58
C MET A 45 16.47 -3.10 7.34
N THR A 46 16.42 -4.36 6.92
CA THR A 46 17.19 -5.45 7.50
C THR A 46 18.70 -5.23 7.35
N ALA A 47 19.14 -4.77 6.17
CA ALA A 47 20.54 -4.44 5.93
C ALA A 47 21.02 -3.28 6.82
N LEU A 48 20.21 -2.22 6.95
CA LEU A 48 20.53 -1.07 7.81
C LEU A 48 20.63 -1.47 9.29
N ALA A 49 19.67 -2.26 9.78
CA ALA A 49 19.62 -2.71 11.17
C ALA A 49 20.62 -3.83 11.52
N GLY A 50 21.27 -4.45 10.53
CA GLY A 50 22.18 -5.58 10.74
C GLY A 50 21.45 -6.88 11.12
N GLY A 51 20.19 -7.01 10.70
CA GLY A 51 19.24 -8.04 11.12
C GLY A 51 17.81 -7.51 10.99
N PRO A 52 16.77 -8.31 11.32
CA PRO A 52 15.39 -7.84 11.23
C PRO A 52 15.16 -6.55 12.01
N ALA A 53 14.62 -5.52 11.35
CA ALA A 53 14.26 -4.27 12.00
C ALA A 53 12.93 -4.45 12.77
N VAL A 54 13.01 -4.78 14.06
CA VAL A 54 11.83 -5.07 14.89
C VAL A 54 11.39 -3.84 15.68
N LEU A 55 10.14 -3.40 15.51
CA LEU A 55 9.51 -2.43 16.42
C LEU A 55 8.95 -3.18 17.62
N ALA A 56 9.47 -2.94 18.82
CA ALA A 56 8.94 -3.54 20.04
C ALA A 56 7.50 -3.04 20.31
N PRO A 57 6.65 -3.79 21.05
CA PRO A 57 5.29 -3.36 21.34
C PRO A 57 5.20 -1.99 22.01
N SER A 58 6.17 -1.64 22.87
CA SER A 58 6.28 -0.33 23.51
C SER A 58 6.66 0.81 22.56
N GLU A 59 7.21 0.50 21.39
CA GLU A 59 7.66 1.47 20.39
C GLU A 59 6.59 1.76 19.33
N LEU A 60 5.48 0.99 19.28
CA LEU A 60 4.43 1.17 18.27
C LEU A 60 3.78 2.56 18.35
N ALA A 61 3.45 3.00 19.57
CA ALA A 61 2.88 4.33 19.79
C ALA A 61 3.88 5.45 19.46
N GLU A 62 5.18 5.25 19.71
CA GLU A 62 6.21 6.20 19.30
C GLU A 62 6.32 6.27 17.77
N ALA A 63 6.28 5.13 17.09
CA ALA A 63 6.34 5.07 15.64
C ALA A 63 5.15 5.78 14.98
N ASP A 64 3.96 5.53 15.52
CA ASP A 64 2.73 6.21 15.14
C ASP A 64 2.82 7.73 15.39
N GLY A 65 3.33 8.15 16.56
CA GLY A 65 3.55 9.57 16.87
C GLY A 65 4.59 10.25 15.97
N MET A 66 5.64 9.53 15.54
CA MET A 66 6.60 10.07 14.56
C MET A 66 5.96 10.28 13.20
N ALA A 67 5.10 9.35 12.76
CA ALA A 67 4.36 9.51 11.51
C ALA A 67 3.39 10.70 11.59
N ASP A 68 2.73 10.90 12.74
CA ASP A 68 1.87 12.08 12.98
C ASP A 68 2.64 13.41 12.93
N GLY A 69 3.90 13.40 13.36
CA GLY A 69 4.80 14.56 13.31
C GLY A 69 5.36 14.88 11.92
N CYS A 70 5.14 14.04 10.91
CA CYS A 70 5.65 14.25 9.55
C CYS A 70 4.97 15.45 8.88
N LEU A 71 5.75 16.47 8.53
CA LEU A 71 5.24 17.70 7.94
C LEU A 71 4.63 17.47 6.55
N LEU A 72 5.23 16.58 5.75
CA LEU A 72 4.68 16.21 4.44
C LEU A 72 3.28 15.59 4.59
N LEU A 73 3.11 14.60 5.48
CA LEU A 73 1.80 13.98 5.72
C LEU A 73 0.78 14.98 6.21
N GLY A 74 1.15 15.86 7.16
CA GLY A 74 0.26 16.90 7.67
C GLY A 74 -0.22 17.90 6.60
N ARG A 75 0.56 18.10 5.54
CA ARG A 75 0.16 18.93 4.38
C ARG A 75 -0.74 18.17 3.43
N LEU A 76 -0.33 16.98 3.02
CA LEU A 76 -1.11 16.11 2.14
C LEU A 76 -2.51 15.85 2.70
N ALA A 77 -2.62 15.71 4.03
CA ALA A 77 -3.89 15.47 4.70
C ALA A 77 -4.92 16.61 4.49
N ARG A 78 -4.47 17.86 4.29
CA ARG A 78 -5.38 19.00 4.08
C ARG A 78 -6.21 18.84 2.81
N ASP A 79 -5.62 18.25 1.77
CA ASP A 79 -6.27 18.07 0.47
C ASP A 79 -6.78 16.63 0.29
N GLU A 80 -6.06 15.66 0.85
CA GLU A 80 -6.26 14.23 0.63
C GLU A 80 -6.27 13.43 1.95
N GLU A 81 -7.07 13.88 2.95
CA GLU A 81 -7.20 13.23 4.25
C GLU A 81 -7.47 11.71 4.15
N SER A 82 -8.30 11.29 3.19
CA SER A 82 -8.65 9.88 2.96
C SER A 82 -7.46 9.01 2.57
N LEU A 83 -6.42 9.59 1.94
CA LEU A 83 -5.16 8.88 1.66
C LEU A 83 -4.30 8.80 2.91
N VAL A 84 -4.19 9.92 3.65
CA VAL A 84 -3.20 10.06 4.72
C VAL A 84 -3.64 9.39 6.02
N ARG A 85 -4.89 9.58 6.43
CA ARG A 85 -5.45 9.08 7.70
C ARG A 85 -6.71 8.25 7.55
N GLY A 86 -7.30 8.23 6.35
CA GLY A 86 -8.55 7.55 6.10
C GLY A 86 -9.77 8.34 6.59
N PRO A 87 -10.98 7.75 6.53
CA PRO A 87 -11.25 6.45 5.90
C PRO A 87 -11.02 6.49 4.38
N LEU A 88 -10.92 5.31 3.76
CA LEU A 88 -10.77 5.17 2.32
C LEU A 88 -11.88 5.90 1.54
N ASP A 89 -11.51 6.70 0.54
CA ASP A 89 -12.49 7.27 -0.39
C ASP A 89 -12.93 6.24 -1.42
N ARG A 90 -14.06 5.60 -1.12
CA ARG A 90 -14.68 4.53 -1.91
C ARG A 90 -15.08 4.93 -3.33
N THR A 91 -15.18 6.22 -3.63
CA THR A 91 -15.63 6.73 -4.94
C THR A 91 -14.48 6.98 -5.93
N ARG A 92 -13.25 7.10 -5.42
CA ARG A 92 -12.05 7.47 -6.19
C ARG A 92 -11.05 6.32 -6.33
N GLN A 93 -11.49 5.08 -6.26
CA GLN A 93 -10.60 3.93 -6.42
C GLN A 93 -10.24 3.72 -7.88
N HIS A 94 -8.94 3.75 -8.18
CA HIS A 94 -8.42 3.54 -9.52
C HIS A 94 -7.62 2.25 -9.58
N TRP A 95 -7.77 1.52 -10.68
CA TRP A 95 -6.95 0.38 -11.06
C TRP A 95 -6.29 0.66 -12.40
N ILE A 96 -5.03 0.27 -12.57
CA ILE A 96 -4.34 0.45 -13.85
C ILE A 96 -3.99 -0.92 -14.39
N GLY A 97 -4.67 -1.28 -15.48
CA GLY A 97 -4.32 -2.43 -16.28
C GLY A 97 -3.08 -2.13 -17.09
N THR A 98 -2.05 -2.96 -16.94
CA THR A 98 -0.79 -2.84 -17.69
C THR A 98 -0.66 -4.02 -18.65
N SER A 99 0.03 -3.83 -19.76
CA SER A 99 0.33 -4.95 -20.65
C SER A 99 1.16 -6.06 -19.99
N PRO A 100 1.02 -7.30 -20.46
CA PRO A 100 1.95 -8.38 -20.13
C PRO A 100 3.40 -7.97 -20.38
N HIS A 101 4.28 -8.43 -19.49
CA HIS A 101 5.73 -8.35 -19.62
C HIS A 101 6.29 -9.77 -19.43
N GLU A 102 7.49 -10.07 -19.93
CA GLU A 102 8.10 -11.42 -19.84
C GLU A 102 8.11 -11.95 -18.41
N LEU A 103 8.37 -11.07 -17.44
CA LEU A 103 8.37 -11.38 -16.01
C LEU A 103 6.98 -11.47 -15.37
N VAL A 104 5.93 -10.95 -16.03
CA VAL A 104 4.55 -10.89 -15.54
C VAL A 104 3.54 -11.08 -16.70
N PRO A 105 3.45 -12.30 -17.26
CA PRO A 105 2.71 -12.56 -18.51
C PRO A 105 1.18 -12.54 -18.33
N HIS A 106 0.68 -12.68 -17.10
CA HIS A 106 -0.76 -12.79 -16.81
C HIS A 106 -1.45 -11.44 -16.54
N ARG A 107 -0.84 -10.32 -16.94
CA ARG A 107 -1.43 -9.00 -16.71
C ARG A 107 -2.54 -8.69 -17.71
N TRP A 108 -3.57 -8.01 -17.21
CA TRP A 108 -4.77 -7.71 -17.96
C TRP A 108 -4.93 -6.20 -18.10
N LEU A 109 -5.58 -5.77 -19.19
CA LEU A 109 -5.85 -4.37 -19.47
C LEU A 109 -7.24 -3.91 -19.00
N THR A 110 -8.12 -4.85 -18.65
CA THR A 110 -9.52 -4.58 -18.27
C THR A 110 -9.82 -5.28 -16.95
N PRO A 111 -10.43 -4.60 -15.96
CA PRO A 111 -10.88 -5.22 -14.74
C PRO A 111 -12.13 -6.06 -15.03
N ASP A 112 -12.15 -7.30 -14.56
CA ASP A 112 -13.18 -8.27 -14.88
C ASP A 112 -13.54 -9.08 -13.63
N ARG A 113 -14.84 -9.12 -13.30
CA ARG A 113 -15.36 -9.87 -12.15
C ARG A 113 -15.13 -11.37 -12.29
N GLU A 114 -15.24 -11.91 -13.51
CA GLU A 114 -15.05 -13.35 -13.74
C GLU A 114 -13.59 -13.78 -13.54
N ARG A 115 -12.66 -12.82 -13.66
CA ARG A 115 -11.22 -13.02 -13.44
C ARG A 115 -10.77 -12.62 -12.03
N PHE A 116 -11.69 -12.13 -11.21
CA PHE A 116 -11.39 -11.78 -9.83
C PHE A 116 -11.16 -13.05 -9.00
N THR A 117 -9.94 -13.18 -8.47
CA THR A 117 -9.60 -14.31 -7.61
C THR A 117 -9.81 -13.92 -6.15
N ALA A 118 -10.92 -14.35 -5.55
CA ALA A 118 -11.11 -14.24 -4.11
C ALA A 118 -10.14 -15.17 -3.36
N PRO A 119 -9.69 -14.81 -2.15
CA PRO A 119 -9.00 -15.75 -1.27
C PRO A 119 -9.88 -16.98 -0.97
N GLY A 120 -9.44 -18.22 -1.27
CA GLY A 120 -10.19 -19.42 -0.87
C GLY A 120 -9.99 -20.74 -1.63
N GLY A 121 -9.20 -20.79 -2.71
CA GLY A 121 -9.05 -22.02 -3.53
C GLY A 121 -7.81 -22.87 -3.25
N ASP A 122 -6.65 -22.23 -3.07
CA ASP A 122 -5.38 -22.86 -2.71
C ASP A 122 -4.51 -21.77 -2.05
N PRO A 123 -4.04 -21.94 -0.81
CA PRO A 123 -3.19 -20.94 -0.18
C PRO A 123 -1.83 -20.99 -0.89
N GLY A 124 -1.67 -20.11 -1.87
CA GLY A 124 -0.34 -19.69 -2.29
C GLY A 124 0.52 -19.35 -1.06
N PRO A 125 1.86 -19.32 -1.20
CA PRO A 125 2.73 -19.13 -0.05
C PRO A 125 2.31 -17.89 0.74
N PRO A 126 2.38 -17.97 2.08
CA PRO A 126 1.96 -16.90 2.97
C PRO A 126 2.64 -15.58 2.58
N ARG A 127 1.85 -14.51 2.42
CA ARG A 127 2.37 -13.19 2.05
C ARG A 127 1.60 -12.11 2.78
N THR A 128 2.33 -11.12 3.23
CA THR A 128 1.82 -9.92 3.91
C THR A 128 1.22 -8.91 2.93
N LYS A 129 1.63 -8.95 1.65
CA LYS A 129 0.89 -8.38 0.52
C LYS A 129 0.57 -9.49 -0.50
N PRO A 130 -0.67 -9.99 -0.59
CA PRO A 130 -1.02 -11.13 -1.43
C PRO A 130 -1.23 -10.73 -2.89
N PHE A 131 -0.17 -10.48 -3.66
CA PHE A 131 -0.24 -10.00 -5.06
C PHE A 131 -1.08 -10.86 -6.05
N HIS A 132 -1.45 -12.08 -5.65
CA HIS A 132 -2.21 -13.03 -6.47
C HIS A 132 -3.66 -13.21 -5.99
N LEU A 133 -4.05 -12.52 -4.92
CA LEU A 133 -5.40 -12.57 -4.36
C LEU A 133 -6.01 -11.18 -4.39
N GLY A 134 -7.31 -11.14 -4.68
CA GLY A 134 -8.08 -9.91 -4.68
C GLY A 134 -7.73 -8.96 -5.83
N LEU A 135 -8.04 -7.68 -5.62
CA LEU A 135 -7.74 -6.59 -6.54
C LEU A 135 -7.13 -5.43 -5.77
N TYR A 136 -5.97 -4.95 -6.21
CA TYR A 136 -5.34 -3.77 -5.65
C TYR A 136 -5.83 -2.51 -6.35
N THR A 137 -6.14 -1.47 -5.59
CA THR A 137 -6.45 -0.15 -6.12
C THR A 137 -5.61 0.91 -5.43
N SER A 138 -5.50 2.06 -6.10
CA SER A 138 -4.99 3.28 -5.52
C SER A 138 -6.10 4.33 -5.52
N THR A 139 -6.30 5.04 -4.41
CA THR A 139 -7.22 6.19 -4.40
C THR A 139 -6.63 7.32 -5.22
N ALA A 140 -7.39 7.83 -6.19
CA ALA A 140 -7.03 9.00 -6.97
C ALA A 140 -7.14 10.27 -6.15
N ARG A 141 -6.21 11.20 -6.35
CA ARG A 141 -6.34 12.56 -5.82
C ARG A 141 -7.54 13.27 -6.45
N ARG A 142 -8.07 14.30 -5.79
CA ARG A 142 -9.33 14.98 -6.18
C ARG A 142 -9.29 15.45 -7.64
N ASP A 143 -8.13 15.95 -8.06
CA ASP A 143 -7.92 16.54 -9.38
C ASP A 143 -6.78 15.85 -10.16
N GLY A 144 -6.60 14.52 -10.01
CA GLY A 144 -5.56 13.82 -10.75
C GLY A 144 -5.32 12.35 -10.40
N PRO A 145 -4.15 11.80 -10.75
CA PRO A 145 -3.88 10.37 -10.61
C PRO A 145 -3.71 9.91 -9.14
N GLY A 146 -3.88 8.60 -8.93
CA GLY A 146 -3.45 7.94 -7.69
C GLY A 146 -1.96 7.59 -7.70
N MET A 147 -1.42 7.19 -6.55
CA MET A 147 0.00 6.88 -6.38
C MET A 147 0.51 5.78 -7.32
N TRP A 148 -0.32 4.81 -7.73
CA TRP A 148 0.10 3.80 -8.70
C TRP A 148 0.49 4.40 -10.04
N ARG A 149 -0.27 5.37 -10.53
CA ARG A 149 0.08 6.07 -11.76
C ARG A 149 1.36 6.90 -11.57
N MET A 150 1.50 7.59 -10.43
CA MET A 150 2.72 8.36 -10.14
C MET A 150 3.96 7.47 -10.15
N TYR A 151 3.90 6.29 -9.54
CA TYR A 151 4.97 5.31 -9.58
C TYR A 151 5.29 4.85 -11.02
N LEU A 152 4.27 4.56 -11.83
CA LEU A 152 4.47 4.17 -13.22
C LEU A 152 5.17 5.28 -14.02
N ASP A 153 4.78 6.54 -13.81
CA ASP A 153 5.36 7.71 -14.48
C ASP A 153 6.83 7.97 -14.06
N LEU A 154 7.28 7.48 -12.89
CA LEU A 154 8.70 7.52 -12.49
C LEU A 154 9.60 6.57 -13.31
N GLY A 155 9.03 5.71 -14.16
CA GLY A 155 9.79 4.94 -15.16
C GLY A 155 10.03 3.47 -14.82
N SER A 156 8.98 2.71 -14.49
CA SER A 156 9.10 1.26 -14.23
C SER A 156 9.29 0.45 -15.52
N SER A 157 10.41 -0.27 -15.63
CA SER A 157 10.67 -1.21 -16.75
C SER A 157 9.77 -2.46 -16.72
N LEU A 158 9.24 -2.80 -15.54
CA LEU A 158 8.39 -3.99 -15.34
C LEU A 158 6.98 -3.81 -15.90
N HIS A 159 6.59 -2.58 -16.24
CA HIS A 159 5.23 -2.21 -16.59
C HIS A 159 5.24 -1.45 -17.93
N PRO A 160 5.58 -2.14 -19.04
CA PRO A 160 5.58 -1.50 -20.34
C PRO A 160 4.17 -0.99 -20.69
N ARG A 161 4.12 0.16 -21.36
CA ARG A 161 2.91 0.71 -21.94
C ARG A 161 2.41 -0.22 -23.08
N PRO A 162 1.10 -0.25 -23.41
CA PRO A 162 0.06 0.66 -22.92
C PRO A 162 -0.40 0.40 -21.49
N TRP A 163 -0.89 1.46 -20.85
CA TRP A 163 -1.61 1.39 -19.59
C TRP A 163 -3.05 1.82 -19.80
N ARG A 164 -3.99 1.19 -19.08
CA ARG A 164 -5.40 1.58 -19.04
C ARG A 164 -5.79 1.90 -17.62
N THR A 165 -6.07 3.16 -17.33
CA THR A 165 -6.55 3.60 -16.03
C THR A 165 -8.05 3.46 -15.98
N TRP A 166 -8.55 2.70 -15.00
CA TRP A 166 -9.96 2.47 -14.76
C TRP A 166 -10.36 3.07 -13.42
N GLN A 167 -11.46 3.82 -13.39
CA GLN A 167 -12.18 4.13 -12.17
C GLN A 167 -13.04 2.93 -11.78
N LEU A 168 -12.96 2.53 -10.51
CA LEU A 168 -13.67 1.42 -9.90
C LEU A 168 -14.47 1.91 -8.68
N PRO A 169 -15.61 2.59 -8.87
CA PRO A 169 -16.40 3.05 -7.74
C PRO A 169 -16.92 1.84 -6.94
N VAL A 170 -16.71 1.88 -5.63
CA VAL A 170 -17.20 0.85 -4.71
C VAL A 170 -18.63 1.21 -4.35
N THR A 171 -19.59 0.47 -4.88
CA THR A 171 -21.01 0.82 -4.80
C THR A 171 -21.81 -0.09 -3.88
N ASP A 172 -21.27 -1.25 -3.50
CA ASP A 172 -21.89 -2.12 -2.50
C ASP A 172 -21.81 -1.46 -1.11
N PRO A 173 -22.91 -0.95 -0.53
CA PRO A 173 -22.86 -0.27 0.76
C PRO A 173 -22.40 -1.19 1.90
N ALA A 174 -22.56 -2.51 1.76
CA ALA A 174 -22.16 -3.51 2.74
C ALA A 174 -20.70 -3.97 2.57
N ALA A 175 -19.96 -3.43 1.59
CA ALA A 175 -18.54 -3.72 1.43
C ALA A 175 -17.71 -2.99 2.49
N ASP A 176 -17.58 -3.63 3.65
CA ASP A 176 -16.75 -3.15 4.77
C ASP A 176 -15.26 -3.16 4.41
N VAL A 177 -14.56 -2.10 4.80
CA VAL A 177 -13.11 -1.95 4.62
C VAL A 177 -12.45 -1.88 5.99
N LEU A 178 -11.47 -2.74 6.24
CA LEU A 178 -10.63 -2.65 7.42
C LEU A 178 -9.56 -1.58 7.19
N GLU A 179 -9.58 -0.54 8.01
CA GLU A 179 -8.63 0.56 7.97
C GLU A 179 -7.41 0.26 8.85
N ILE A 180 -6.22 0.46 8.31
CA ILE A 180 -4.95 0.37 9.02
C ILE A 180 -4.36 1.79 9.04
N GLY A 181 -4.56 2.47 10.17
CA GLY A 181 -4.14 3.85 10.41
C GLY A 181 -2.70 3.97 10.91
N GLY A 182 -2.17 2.91 11.53
CA GLY A 182 -0.85 2.91 12.17
C GLY A 182 -0.16 1.55 12.25
N ALA A 183 1.01 1.55 12.91
CA ALA A 183 1.76 0.33 13.20
C ALA A 183 1.03 -0.56 14.22
N ALA A 184 0.37 0.04 15.22
CA ALA A 184 -0.47 -0.70 16.16
C ALA A 184 -1.66 -1.39 15.47
N ASP A 185 -2.32 -0.70 14.53
CA ASP A 185 -3.44 -1.26 13.78
C ASP A 185 -3.00 -2.44 12.90
N TRP A 186 -1.81 -2.36 12.30
CA TRP A 186 -1.23 -3.48 11.54
C TRP A 186 -1.03 -4.72 12.42
N ALA A 187 -0.45 -4.53 13.61
CA ALA A 187 -0.25 -5.62 14.57
C ALA A 187 -1.59 -6.24 15.01
N ALA A 188 -2.59 -5.40 15.30
CA ALA A 188 -3.93 -5.84 15.67
C ALA A 188 -4.63 -6.60 14.53
N PHE A 189 -4.49 -6.13 13.28
CA PHE A 189 -5.02 -6.79 12.10
C PHE A 189 -4.43 -8.20 11.92
N VAL A 190 -3.10 -8.33 11.93
CA VAL A 190 -2.43 -9.62 11.81
C VAL A 190 -2.78 -10.54 12.99
N GLY A 191 -2.85 -10.00 14.21
CA GLY A 191 -3.25 -10.76 15.39
C GLY A 191 -4.71 -11.25 15.37
N ARG A 192 -5.62 -10.54 14.69
CA ARG A 192 -7.02 -10.96 14.51
C ARG A 192 -7.17 -12.08 13.47
N TYR A 193 -6.35 -12.05 12.44
CA TYR A 193 -6.34 -13.03 11.35
C TYR A 193 -4.98 -13.71 11.21
N PRO A 194 -4.48 -14.46 12.21
CA PRO A 194 -3.13 -14.97 12.17
C PRO A 194 -3.03 -16.22 11.28
N LEU A 195 -1.99 -16.26 10.45
CA LEU A 195 -1.52 -17.43 9.73
C LEU A 195 -0.02 -17.60 10.02
N VAL A 196 0.31 -18.54 10.91
CA VAL A 196 1.69 -18.76 11.39
C VAL A 196 2.46 -19.69 10.43
N ARG A 197 3.67 -19.27 10.08
CA ARG A 197 4.57 -19.98 9.15
C ARG A 197 6.03 -19.78 9.59
N GLY A 198 6.54 -20.73 10.37
CA GLY A 198 7.83 -20.56 11.05
C GLY A 198 7.70 -19.49 12.14
N ASP A 199 8.67 -18.57 12.20
CA ASP A 199 8.65 -17.43 13.14
C ASP A 199 7.85 -16.23 12.63
N ASP A 200 7.35 -16.31 11.39
CA ASP A 200 6.60 -15.24 10.74
C ASP A 200 5.09 -15.46 10.83
N VAL A 201 4.36 -14.37 11.07
CA VAL A 201 2.90 -14.33 11.12
C VAL A 201 2.36 -13.45 10.01
N TYR A 202 1.46 -14.01 9.22
CA TYR A 202 0.84 -13.37 8.06
C TYR A 202 -0.66 -13.20 8.30
N PRO A 203 -1.33 -12.26 7.63
CA PRO A 203 -2.78 -12.27 7.58
C PRO A 203 -3.30 -13.53 6.88
N ASP A 204 -4.22 -14.25 7.52
CA ASP A 204 -5.06 -15.24 6.88
C ASP A 204 -6.08 -14.51 5.98
N TRP A 205 -5.72 -14.34 4.71
CA TRP A 205 -6.56 -13.64 3.75
C TRP A 205 -7.89 -14.34 3.47
N ALA A 206 -7.97 -15.66 3.58
CA ALA A 206 -9.21 -16.41 3.42
C ALA A 206 -10.16 -16.13 4.60
N LYS A 207 -9.64 -16.11 5.83
CA LYS A 207 -10.42 -15.69 7.00
C LYS A 207 -10.81 -14.20 6.91
N THR A 208 -9.87 -13.34 6.52
CA THR A 208 -10.10 -11.90 6.37
C THR A 208 -11.22 -11.61 5.34
N ALA A 209 -11.21 -12.29 4.20
CA ALA A 209 -12.20 -12.12 3.13
C ALA A 209 -13.63 -12.52 3.51
N ARG A 210 -13.81 -13.31 4.59
CA ARG A 210 -15.13 -13.62 5.14
C ARG A 210 -15.71 -12.45 5.93
N ASP A 211 -14.85 -11.72 6.64
CA ASP A 211 -15.27 -10.66 7.55
C ASP A 211 -15.35 -9.29 6.84
N VAL A 212 -14.43 -8.98 5.93
CA VAL A 212 -14.35 -7.66 5.28
C VAL A 212 -14.18 -7.77 3.76
N ALA A 213 -14.66 -6.76 3.03
CA ALA A 213 -14.56 -6.70 1.57
C ALA A 213 -13.20 -6.20 1.10
N GLY A 214 -12.52 -5.39 1.93
CA GLY A 214 -11.18 -4.90 1.63
C GLY A 214 -10.38 -4.50 2.87
N VAL A 215 -9.09 -4.24 2.65
CA VAL A 215 -8.14 -3.70 3.62
C VAL A 215 -7.50 -2.47 3.02
N HIS A 216 -7.43 -1.38 3.76
CA HIS A 216 -6.77 -0.15 3.35
C HIS A 216 -5.69 0.24 4.35
N MET A 217 -4.47 0.50 3.87
CA MET A 217 -3.36 0.98 4.66
C MET A 217 -3.06 2.43 4.32
N THR A 218 -3.28 3.32 5.27
CA THR A 218 -3.10 4.77 5.08
C THR A 218 -1.62 5.14 4.88
N LEU A 219 -1.33 6.31 4.30
CA LEU A 219 0.05 6.78 4.16
C LEU A 219 0.76 6.92 5.51
N ARG A 220 0.02 7.34 6.54
CA ARG A 220 0.50 7.37 7.92
C ARG A 220 0.95 6.00 8.39
N ALA A 221 0.11 4.97 8.22
CA ALA A 221 0.47 3.59 8.56
C ALA A 221 1.69 3.10 7.79
N ILE A 222 1.78 3.42 6.50
CA ILE A 222 2.92 3.05 5.64
C ILE A 222 4.22 3.63 6.21
N VAL A 223 4.22 4.92 6.61
CA VAL A 223 5.39 5.54 7.24
C VAL A 223 5.74 4.86 8.56
N ALA A 224 4.76 4.55 9.40
CA ALA A 224 4.98 3.99 10.73
C ALA A 224 5.46 2.52 10.69
N ALA A 225 4.93 1.71 9.77
CA ALA A 225 5.07 0.25 9.82
C ALA A 225 5.90 -0.35 8.67
N GLN A 226 5.97 0.29 7.50
CA GLN A 226 6.54 -0.37 6.33
C GLN A 226 8.02 -0.73 6.55
N GLY A 227 8.37 -1.97 6.18
CA GLY A 227 9.72 -2.50 6.29
C GLY A 227 10.16 -2.86 7.72
N PHE A 228 9.32 -2.63 8.72
CA PHE A 228 9.54 -3.15 10.08
C PHE A 228 8.84 -4.50 10.27
N ARG A 229 9.38 -5.30 11.21
CA ARG A 229 8.73 -6.46 11.82
C ARG A 229 8.10 -6.01 13.14
N ILE A 230 6.91 -6.49 13.44
CA ILE A 230 6.16 -6.13 14.65
C ILE A 230 5.78 -7.41 15.39
N PRO A 231 6.14 -7.55 16.68
CA PRO A 231 5.72 -8.71 17.47
C PRO A 231 4.21 -8.81 17.59
N VAL A 232 3.71 -10.02 17.35
CA VAL A 232 2.35 -10.46 17.62
C VAL A 232 2.41 -11.73 18.47
N ALA A 233 1.28 -12.23 18.97
CA ALA A 233 1.25 -13.33 19.93
C ALA A 233 2.08 -14.56 19.52
N ASP A 234 2.04 -14.91 18.23
CA ASP A 234 2.62 -16.15 17.69
C ASP A 234 3.86 -15.93 16.81
N GLY A 235 4.50 -14.76 16.85
CA GLY A 235 5.72 -14.48 16.07
C GLY A 235 5.85 -13.03 15.61
N LEU A 236 6.50 -12.83 14.45
CA LEU A 236 6.75 -11.51 13.88
C LEU A 236 5.91 -11.26 12.63
N ALA A 237 5.18 -10.15 12.63
CA ALA A 237 4.42 -9.68 11.48
C ALA A 237 5.21 -8.63 10.69
N ALA A 238 5.42 -8.84 9.38
CA ALA A 238 6.00 -7.82 8.51
C ALA A 238 4.91 -6.97 7.83
N ALA A 239 5.19 -5.72 7.49
CA ALA A 239 4.28 -4.88 6.68
C ALA A 239 4.94 -4.38 5.37
N PRO A 240 5.25 -5.22 4.37
CA PRO A 240 5.99 -4.79 3.20
C PRO A 240 5.08 -4.35 2.04
N PHE A 241 5.55 -3.33 1.29
CA PHE A 241 5.10 -2.94 -0.06
C PHE A 241 3.67 -2.38 -0.23
N TRP A 242 3.18 -1.58 0.73
CA TRP A 242 1.87 -0.91 0.66
C TRP A 242 1.94 0.54 0.14
N ASP A 243 3.15 1.03 -0.15
CA ASP A 243 3.50 2.40 -0.50
C ASP A 243 2.98 2.95 -1.83
N ILE A 244 2.38 2.09 -2.67
CA ILE A 244 1.94 2.46 -4.01
C ILE A 244 0.45 2.12 -4.24
N GLU A 245 0.08 0.88 -3.93
CA GLU A 245 -1.30 0.42 -3.92
C GLU A 245 -1.69 0.15 -2.47
N SER A 246 -2.48 1.07 -1.91
CA SER A 246 -2.81 1.10 -0.49
C SER A 246 -4.10 0.36 -0.13
N ALA A 247 -4.94 0.02 -1.12
CA ALA A 247 -6.18 -0.71 -0.90
C ALA A 247 -6.16 -2.08 -1.60
N LEU A 248 -6.50 -3.13 -0.85
CA LEU A 248 -6.67 -4.49 -1.32
C LEU A 248 -8.12 -4.92 -1.14
N TRP A 249 -8.80 -5.24 -2.23
CA TRP A 249 -10.16 -5.74 -2.24
C TRP A 249 -10.16 -7.27 -2.30
N LEU A 250 -10.71 -7.89 -1.25
CA LEU A 250 -10.81 -9.34 -1.08
C LEU A 250 -12.12 -9.91 -1.64
N ARG A 251 -13.09 -9.03 -1.92
CA ARG A 251 -14.34 -9.34 -2.63
C ARG A 251 -14.57 -8.33 -3.76
N TRP A 252 -15.19 -8.78 -4.83
CA TRP A 252 -15.65 -7.89 -5.89
C TRP A 252 -16.83 -7.04 -5.41
N CYS A 253 -16.61 -5.74 -5.25
CA CYS A 253 -17.60 -4.78 -4.71
C CYS A 253 -17.79 -3.54 -5.61
N PHE A 254 -17.33 -3.62 -6.85
CA PHE A 254 -17.41 -2.55 -7.83
C PHE A 254 -18.58 -2.75 -8.78
N SER A 255 -19.26 -1.67 -9.12
CA SER A 255 -20.21 -1.65 -10.24
C SER A 255 -19.77 -0.63 -11.27
N ALA A 256 -19.92 -0.96 -12.55
CA ALA A 256 -19.59 -0.09 -13.67
C ALA A 256 -18.15 0.45 -13.67
N PRO A 257 -17.12 -0.42 -13.77
CA PRO A 257 -15.76 0.02 -14.11
C PRO A 257 -15.77 0.97 -15.32
N ARG A 258 -15.14 2.13 -15.18
CA ARG A 258 -15.07 3.13 -16.25
C ARG A 258 -13.63 3.36 -16.68
N LEU A 259 -13.36 3.25 -17.97
CA LEU A 259 -12.04 3.59 -18.52
C LEU A 259 -11.89 5.12 -18.52
N GLU A 260 -10.89 5.63 -17.81
CA GLU A 260 -10.57 7.06 -17.74
C GLU A 260 -9.53 7.46 -18.79
N GLU A 261 -8.49 6.64 -18.94
CA GLU A 261 -7.31 7.01 -19.71
C GLU A 261 -6.65 5.78 -20.33
N VAL A 262 -6.10 5.97 -21.53
CA VAL A 262 -5.16 5.03 -22.16
C VAL A 262 -3.83 5.74 -22.37
N THR A 263 -2.79 5.31 -21.66
CA THR A 263 -1.42 5.78 -21.90
C THR A 263 -0.81 4.94 -23.03
N PRO A 264 -0.51 5.53 -24.20
CA PRO A 264 -0.05 4.77 -25.38
C PRO A 264 1.39 4.27 -25.22
N PRO A 265 1.82 3.25 -25.99
CA PRO A 265 3.24 2.89 -26.09
C PRO A 265 4.11 4.10 -26.45
N PRO A 266 5.40 4.12 -26.06
CA PRO A 266 6.32 5.11 -26.60
C PRO A 266 6.34 5.02 -28.13
N VAL A 267 6.22 6.17 -28.80
CA VAL A 267 6.38 6.25 -30.25
C VAL A 267 7.83 5.90 -30.56
N ARG A 268 8.05 4.84 -31.36
CA ARG A 268 9.41 4.54 -31.84
C ARG A 268 9.85 5.72 -32.74
N PRO A 269 11.04 6.30 -32.52
CA PRO A 269 11.56 7.35 -33.37
C PRO A 269 11.77 6.88 -34.81
#